data_AF-A0A9D8I7H1-F1
#
_entry.id   AF-A0A9D8I7H1-F1
#
_cell.length_a   1.000
_cell.length_b   1.000
_cell.length_c   1.000
_cell.angle_alpha   90.00
_cell.angle_beta   90.00
_cell.angle_gamma   90.00
#
_symmetry.space_group_name_H-M   'P 1'
#
loop_
_entity.id
_entity.type
_entity.pdbx_description
1 polymer ?
#
loop_
_entity_poly.entity_id
_entity_poly.type
_entity_poly.pdbx_seq_one_letter_code
_entity_poly.pdbx_strand_id
1 'polypeptide(L)'
;MNSSPKLKLFVMMVLQFFIWGAWLPLIFGYLPSLGFSPGQQSWILNAFPIASIVGMFFSNQWADRKFAAEKFLAFSHLIGGLAMIGLAFTKDFNTFFALMIVHCLFYVP
;
A
#
# COMPACT_ATOMS: atom_id res chain seq x y z
N MET A 1 23.24 3.59 -25.56
CA MET A 1 22.16 4.59 -25.68
C MET A 1 21.58 4.83 -24.31
N ASN A 2 21.81 6.00 -23.71
CA ASN A 2 21.17 6.35 -22.44
C ASN A 2 19.68 6.56 -22.68
N SER A 3 18.87 5.52 -22.44
CA SER A 3 17.42 5.67 -22.36
C SER A 3 17.13 6.75 -21.32
N SER A 4 16.54 7.86 -21.77
CA SER A 4 16.12 8.94 -20.88
C SER A 4 15.32 8.36 -19.71
N PRO A 5 15.62 8.74 -18.45
CA PRO A 5 14.94 8.18 -17.27
C PRO A 5 13.43 8.46 -17.28
N LYS A 6 12.97 9.38 -18.14
CA LYS A 6 11.55 9.71 -18.34
C LYS A 6 10.67 8.48 -18.54
N LEU A 7 11.04 7.54 -19.41
CA LEU A 7 10.20 6.36 -19.66
C LEU A 7 10.13 5.45 -18.43
N LYS A 8 11.25 5.25 -17.73
CA LYS A 8 11.31 4.41 -16.52
C LYS A 8 10.46 5.01 -15.40
N LEU A 9 10.60 6.32 -15.16
CA LEU A 9 9.82 7.04 -14.16
C LEU A 9 8.33 7.11 -14.52
N PHE A 10 8.00 7.25 -15.81
CA PHE A 10 6.61 7.19 -16.27
C PHE A 10 5.98 5.84 -15.97
N VAL A 11 6.65 4.74 -16.35
CA VAL A 11 6.16 3.37 -16.05
C VAL A 11 6.02 3.15 -14.54
N MET A 12 7.00 3.59 -13.75
CA MET A 12 6.95 3.53 -12.28
C MET A 12 5.70 4.23 -11.73
N MET A 13 5.43 5.47 -12.16
CA MET A 13 4.25 6.22 -11.71
C MET A 13 2.93 5.58 -12.18
N VAL A 14 2.88 5.05 -13.41
CA VAL A 14 1.72 4.30 -13.90
C VAL A 14 1.45 3.09 -13.01
N LEU A 15 2.47 2.31 -12.67
CA LEU A 15 2.33 1.15 -11.79
C LEU A 15 1.90 1.54 -10.39
N GLN A 16 2.44 2.65 -9.85
CA GLN A 16 2.01 3.20 -8.55
C GLN A 16 0.49 3.42 -8.54
N PHE A 17 -0.03 4.21 -9.47
CA PHE A 17 -1.47 4.51 -9.53
C PHE A 17 -2.33 3.30 -9.90
N PHE A 18 -1.81 2.41 -10.76
CA PHE A 18 -2.50 1.19 -11.15
C PHE A 18 -2.80 0.32 -9.93
N ILE A 19 -1.82 0.10 -9.05
CA ILE A 19 -2.01 -0.67 -7.82
C ILE A 19 -3.13 -0.04 -6.98
N TRP A 20 -3.12 1.28 -6.79
CA TRP A 20 -4.15 1.95 -6.00
C TRP A 20 -5.55 1.76 -6.59
N GLY A 21 -5.67 1.95 -7.91
CA GLY A 21 -6.92 1.77 -8.64
C GLY A 21 -7.39 0.32 -8.68
N ALA A 22 -6.48 -0.65 -8.56
CA ALA A 22 -6.81 -2.07 -8.61
C ALA A 22 -7.52 -2.57 -7.34
N TRP A 23 -7.34 -1.92 -6.19
CA TRP A 23 -7.93 -2.40 -4.93
C TRP A 23 -8.84 -1.39 -4.23
N LEU A 24 -8.53 -0.08 -4.24
CA LEU A 24 -9.23 0.91 -3.43
C LEU A 24 -10.73 0.98 -3.75
N PRO A 25 -11.19 1.00 -5.03
CA PRO A 25 -12.63 1.04 -5.31
C PRO A 25 -13.35 -0.25 -4.90
N LEU A 26 -12.69 -1.39 -5.03
CA LEU A 26 -13.26 -2.71 -4.76
C LEU A 26 -13.50 -2.94 -3.26
N ILE A 27 -12.65 -2.36 -2.42
CA ILE A 27 -12.71 -2.60 -0.97
C ILE A 27 -14.02 -2.11 -0.34
N PHE A 28 -14.62 -1.03 -0.87
CA PHE A 28 -15.87 -0.46 -0.36
C PHE A 28 -17.05 -1.44 -0.48
N GLY A 29 -17.08 -2.27 -1.51
CA GLY A 29 -18.07 -3.34 -1.66
C GLY A 29 -17.65 -4.65 -0.98
N TYR A 30 -16.34 -4.89 -0.85
CA TYR A 30 -15.81 -6.14 -0.33
C TYR A 30 -15.88 -6.26 1.21
N LEU A 31 -15.58 -5.21 1.97
CA LEU A 31 -15.65 -5.29 3.44
C LEU A 31 -17.06 -5.58 3.97
N PRO A 32 -18.13 -4.95 3.43
CA PRO A 32 -19.50 -5.33 3.78
C PRO A 32 -19.84 -6.77 3.40
N SER A 33 -19.34 -7.28 2.28
CA SER A 33 -19.63 -8.68 1.85
C SER A 33 -18.95 -9.72 2.73
N LEU A 34 -17.88 -9.35 3.44
CA LEU A 34 -17.26 -10.14 4.51
C LEU A 34 -18.01 -10.06 5.86
N GLY A 35 -19.04 -9.22 5.95
CA GLY A 35 -19.82 -9.04 7.19
C GLY A 35 -19.15 -8.15 8.24
N PHE A 36 -18.13 -7.36 7.88
CA PHE A 36 -17.51 -6.42 8.80
C PHE A 36 -18.48 -5.30 9.17
N SER A 37 -18.52 -4.96 10.46
CA SER A 37 -19.31 -3.84 10.97
C SER A 37 -18.83 -2.49 10.42
N PRO A 38 -19.67 -1.44 10.42
CA PRO A 38 -19.25 -0.11 9.95
C PRO A 38 -17.99 0.41 10.64
N GLY A 39 -17.84 0.17 11.96
CA GLY A 39 -16.65 0.57 12.70
C GLY A 39 -15.38 -0.16 12.24
N GLN A 40 -15.48 -1.46 11.97
CA GLN A 40 -14.37 -2.25 11.41
C GLN A 40 -13.99 -1.78 10.01
N GLN A 41 -14.98 -1.49 9.17
CA GLN A 41 -14.76 -0.92 7.84
C GLN A 41 -14.03 0.42 7.93
N SER A 42 -14.46 1.31 8.84
CA SER A 42 -13.81 2.60 9.07
C SER A 42 -12.35 2.42 9.49
N TRP A 43 -12.03 1.48 10.39
CA TRP A 43 -10.64 1.22 10.77
C TRP A 43 -9.78 0.77 9.58
N ILE A 44 -10.27 -0.18 8.78
CA ILE A 44 -9.56 -0.68 7.59
C ILE A 44 -9.35 0.43 6.58
N LEU A 45 -10.36 1.25 6.30
CA LEU A 45 -10.25 2.37 5.37
C LEU A 45 -9.31 3.47 5.89
N ASN A 46 -9.23 3.66 7.21
CA ASN A 46 -8.29 4.61 7.83
C ASN A 46 -6.85 4.09 7.88
N ALA A 47 -6.58 2.83 7.55
CA ALA A 47 -5.21 2.32 7.45
C ALA A 47 -4.36 3.14 6.47
N PHE A 48 -4.96 3.58 5.35
CA PHE A 48 -4.28 4.39 4.34
C PHE A 48 -3.87 5.78 4.87
N PRO A 49 -4.76 6.64 5.40
CA PRO A 49 -4.36 7.93 5.94
C PRO A 49 -3.43 7.82 7.16
N ILE A 50 -3.61 6.80 8.01
CA ILE A 50 -2.65 6.53 9.11
C ILE A 50 -1.26 6.26 8.54
N ALA A 51 -1.16 5.37 7.54
CA ALA A 51 0.11 5.08 6.88
C ALA A 51 0.71 6.31 6.21
N SER A 52 -0.09 7.18 5.58
CA SER A 52 0.40 8.43 4.99
C SER A 52 1.00 9.37 6.03
N ILE A 53 0.38 9.50 7.20
CA ILE A 53 0.92 10.33 8.28
C ILE A 53 2.23 9.73 8.80
N VAL A 54 2.27 8.42 9.01
CA VAL A 54 3.49 7.73 9.50
C VAL A 54 4.62 7.81 8.48
N GLY A 55 4.32 7.59 7.20
CA GLY A 55 5.27 7.66 6.08
C GLY A 55 5.96 9.02 5.97
N MET A 56 5.21 10.13 6.18
CA MET A 56 5.81 11.47 6.17
C MET A 56 6.99 11.64 7.14
N PHE A 57 6.95 10.98 8.31
CA PHE A 57 8.04 11.06 9.29
C PHE A 57 9.15 10.04 9.01
N PHE A 58 8.78 8.83 8.60
CA PHE A 58 9.72 7.74 8.38
C PHE A 58 10.56 7.95 7.11
N SER A 59 9.90 8.29 6.01
CA SER A 59 10.54 8.34 4.70
C SER A 59 11.50 9.50 4.53
N ASN A 60 11.07 10.70 4.93
CA ASN A 60 11.87 11.93 4.81
C ASN A 60 13.14 11.92 5.68
N GLN A 61 13.14 11.24 6.83
CA GLN A 61 14.28 11.23 7.75
C GLN A 61 15.19 10.00 7.61
N TRP A 62 14.60 8.84 7.32
CA TRP A 62 15.32 7.58 7.38
C TRP A 62 15.51 6.92 6.01
N ALA A 63 14.42 6.71 5.26
CA ALA A 63 14.48 5.97 3.99
C ALA A 63 15.37 6.69 2.96
N ASP A 64 15.15 7.98 2.76
CA ASP A 64 15.87 8.79 1.76
C ASP A 64 17.37 8.95 2.06
N ARG A 65 17.77 8.81 3.33
CA ARG A 65 19.17 8.96 3.75
C ARG A 65 19.96 7.66 3.76
N LYS A 66 19.27 6.52 3.84
CA LYS A 66 19.89 5.20 4.06
C LYS A 66 19.80 4.27 2.85
N PHE A 67 18.84 4.49 1.95
CA PHE A 67 18.58 3.58 0.84
C PHE A 67 18.50 4.31 -0.50
N ALA A 68 18.83 3.60 -1.57
CA ALA A 68 18.50 4.04 -2.90
C ALA A 68 16.97 3.96 -3.10
N ALA A 69 16.34 5.06 -3.48
CA ALA A 69 14.89 5.16 -3.62
C ALA A 69 14.27 4.04 -4.48
N GLU A 70 14.94 3.66 -5.59
CA GLU A 70 14.48 2.58 -6.46
C GLU A 70 14.42 1.21 -5.76
N LYS A 71 15.41 0.92 -4.90
CA LYS A 71 15.49 -0.36 -4.17
C LYS A 71 14.49 -0.38 -3.03
N PHE A 72 14.34 0.74 -2.33
CA PHE A 72 13.34 0.89 -1.28
C PHE A 72 11.94 0.71 -1.86
N LEU A 73 11.60 1.42 -2.94
CA LEU A 73 10.30 1.32 -3.59
C LEU A 73 9.99 -0.10 -4.07
N ALA A 74 10.96 -0.80 -4.68
CA ALA A 74 10.79 -2.19 -5.11
C ALA A 74 10.53 -3.14 -3.92
N PHE A 75 11.26 -2.98 -2.83
CA PHE A 75 11.06 -3.77 -1.61
C PHE A 75 9.70 -3.48 -0.97
N SER A 76 9.31 -2.21 -0.89
CA SER A 76 8.05 -1.81 -0.29
C SER A 76 6.86 -2.34 -1.10
N HIS A 77 6.89 -2.27 -2.43
CA HIS A 77 5.84 -2.91 -3.24
C HIS A 77 5.83 -4.43 -3.16
N LEU A 78 6.98 -5.09 -2.96
CA LEU A 78 7.01 -6.53 -2.74
C LEU A 78 6.26 -6.89 -1.46
N ILE A 79 6.56 -6.20 -0.35
CA ILE A 79 5.86 -6.43 0.93
C ILE A 79 4.38 -6.08 0.82
N GLY A 80 4.06 -4.93 0.24
CA GLY A 80 2.68 -4.50 0.05
C GLY A 80 1.88 -5.45 -0.84
N GLY A 81 2.50 -6.00 -1.88
CA GLY A 81 1.91 -7.02 -2.75
C GLY A 81 1.67 -8.35 -2.03
N LEU A 82 2.64 -8.82 -1.24
CA LEU A 82 2.48 -10.03 -0.42
C LEU A 82 1.36 -9.87 0.60
N ALA A 83 1.25 -8.70 1.23
CA ALA A 83 0.15 -8.40 2.15
C ALA A 83 -1.22 -8.45 1.44
N MET A 84 -1.31 -7.91 0.22
CA MET A 84 -2.53 -8.00 -0.61
C MET A 84 -2.91 -9.43 -0.97
N ILE A 85 -1.92 -10.28 -1.28
CA ILE A 85 -2.18 -11.72 -1.50
C ILE A 85 -2.74 -12.35 -0.22
N GLY A 86 -2.17 -12.02 0.95
CA GLY A 86 -2.67 -12.49 2.24
C GLY A 86 -4.12 -12.12 2.50
N LEU A 87 -4.54 -10.90 2.12
CA LEU A 87 -5.93 -10.46 2.28
C LEU A 87 -6.92 -11.33 1.52
N ALA A 88 -6.54 -11.86 0.35
CA ALA A 88 -7.41 -12.71 -0.46
C ALA A 88 -7.84 -14.00 0.27
N PHE A 89 -7.07 -14.43 1.26
CA PHE A 89 -7.33 -15.65 2.05
C PHE A 89 -7.85 -15.37 3.46
N THR A 90 -8.00 -14.10 3.83
CA THR A 90 -8.32 -13.69 5.20
C THR A 90 -9.78 -13.22 5.30
N LYS A 91 -10.50 -13.74 6.29
CA LYS A 91 -11.90 -13.35 6.57
C LYS A 91 -12.10 -12.79 7.97
N ASP A 92 -11.11 -12.91 8.85
CA ASP A 92 -11.18 -12.33 10.19
C ASP A 92 -10.69 -10.88 10.17
N PHE A 93 -11.35 -10.04 10.98
CA PHE A 93 -11.07 -8.61 11.00
C PHE A 93 -9.63 -8.26 11.41
N ASN A 94 -9.10 -8.90 12.46
CA ASN A 94 -7.82 -8.51 13.04
C ASN A 94 -6.67 -8.76 12.07
N THR A 95 -6.64 -9.94 11.44
CA THR A 95 -5.63 -10.29 10.44
C THR A 95 -5.81 -9.44 9.18
N PHE A 96 -7.06 -9.20 8.75
CA PHE A 96 -7.34 -8.34 7.60
C PHE A 96 -6.82 -6.91 7.83
N PHE A 97 -7.12 -6.33 9.00
CA PHE A 97 -6.67 -5.00 9.36
C PHE A 97 -5.15 -4.91 9.46
N ALA A 98 -4.50 -5.91 10.09
CA ALA A 98 -3.04 -5.95 10.19
C ALA A 98 -2.37 -6.01 8.81
N LEU A 99 -2.85 -6.88 7.92
CA LEU A 99 -2.36 -6.99 6.54
C LEU A 99 -2.63 -5.71 5.74
N MET A 100 -3.78 -5.06 5.94
CA MET A 100 -4.07 -3.77 5.31
C MET A 100 -3.11 -2.67 5.76
N ILE A 101 -2.85 -2.58 7.07
CA ILE A 101 -1.88 -1.62 7.63
C ILE A 101 -0.49 -1.87 7.05
N VAL A 102 -0.05 -3.13 6.95
CA VAL A 102 1.22 -3.48 6.31
C VAL A 102 1.21 -3.04 4.85
N HIS A 103 0.16 -3.36 4.08
CA HIS A 103 0.06 -2.91 2.71
C HIS A 103 0.17 -1.39 2.60
N CYS A 104 -0.61 -0.64 3.37
CA CYS A 104 -0.63 0.82 3.30
C CYS A 104 0.71 1.44 3.72
N LEU A 105 1.36 0.95 4.78
CA LEU A 105 2.67 1.45 5.23
C LEU A 105 3.77 1.24 4.20
N PHE A 106 3.71 0.16 3.42
CA PHE A 106 4.68 -0.12 2.37
C PHE A 106 4.22 0.33 0.98
N TYR A 107 2.97 0.75 0.82
CA TYR A 107 2.46 1.32 -0.44
C TYR A 107 2.63 2.84 -0.50
N VAL A 108 2.63 3.50 0.67
CA VAL A 108 2.91 4.93 0.81
C VAL A 108 4.39 5.08 1.22
N PRO A 109 5.34 5.07 0.26
CA PRO A 109 6.74 5.29 0.54
C PRO A 109 7.03 6.75 0.92
#